data_AF-A0A920DXC2-F1
#
_entry.id   AF-A0A920DXC2-F1
#
_cell.length_a   1.000
_cell.length_b   1.000
_cell.length_c   1.000
_cell.angle_alpha   90.00
_cell.angle_beta   90.00
_cell.angle_gamma   90.00
#
_symmetry.space_group_name_H-M   'P 1'
#
loop_
_entity.id
_entity.type
_entity.pdbx_description
1 polymer ?
#
loop_
_entity_poly.entity_id
_entity_poly.type
_entity_poly.pdbx_seq_one_letter_code
_entity_poly.pdbx_strand_id
1 'polypeptide(L)'
;MAQQSRRFQRWCDGETGYPFVDAGMKEMNLTGFMHNRVRMLVGSFLCKHLLIDWRLGEAYFAQKLLDYEMAVMLVIGNGSQVWG
;
A
#
# COMPACT_ATOMS: atom_id res chain seq x y z
N MET A 1 -13.79 -14.32 7.18
CA MET A 1 -12.34 -14.08 7.27
C MET A 1 -11.60 -14.29 5.94
N ALA A 2 -12.00 -15.22 5.06
CA ALA A 2 -11.29 -15.51 3.80
C ALA A 2 -11.30 -14.40 2.70
N GLN A 3 -12.29 -13.49 2.69
CA GLN A 3 -12.41 -12.47 1.64
C GLN A 3 -11.34 -11.37 1.75
N GLN A 4 -10.99 -10.98 2.97
CA GLN A 4 -9.97 -9.96 3.27
C GLN A 4 -8.60 -10.42 2.77
N SER A 5 -8.24 -11.69 3.06
CA SER A 5 -6.99 -12.30 2.61
C SER A 5 -6.86 -12.36 1.09
N ARG A 6 -7.95 -12.69 0.37
CA ARG A 6 -7.93 -12.74 -1.10
C ARG A 6 -7.77 -11.36 -1.73
N ARG A 7 -8.44 -10.35 -1.17
CA ARG A 7 -8.32 -8.94 -1.60
C ARG A 7 -6.91 -8.40 -1.33
N PHE A 8 -6.35 -8.75 -0.17
CA PHE A 8 -4.98 -8.41 0.19
C PHE A 8 -3.96 -9.07 -0.74
N GLN A 9 -4.10 -10.36 -1.03
CA GLN A 9 -3.21 -11.07 -1.98
C GLN A 9 -3.23 -10.41 -3.36
N ARG A 10 -4.41 -10.13 -3.91
CA ARG A 10 -4.52 -9.43 -5.20
C ARG A 10 -3.84 -8.05 -5.17
N TRP A 11 -3.86 -7.36 -4.04
CA TRP A 11 -3.14 -6.11 -3.86
C TRP A 11 -1.62 -6.34 -3.80
N CYS A 12 -1.15 -7.33 -3.04
CA CYS A 12 0.25 -7.74 -2.98
C CYS A 12 0.80 -8.12 -4.37
N ASP A 13 0.01 -8.81 -5.18
CA ASP A 13 0.37 -9.30 -6.52
C ASP A 13 0.22 -8.21 -7.60
N GLY A 14 -0.44 -7.08 -7.29
CA GLY A 14 -0.72 -6.02 -8.26
C GLY A 14 -1.74 -6.46 -9.33
N GLU A 15 -2.82 -7.11 -8.88
CA GLU A 15 -3.98 -7.55 -9.67
C GLU A 15 -5.29 -6.93 -9.17
N THR A 16 -5.22 -5.68 -8.70
CA THR A 16 -6.38 -4.94 -8.21
C THR A 16 -7.29 -4.48 -9.35
N GLY A 17 -6.75 -4.38 -10.57
CA GLY A 17 -7.44 -3.85 -11.76
C GLY A 17 -7.22 -2.34 -11.94
N TYR A 18 -6.44 -1.70 -11.07
CA TYR A 18 -6.08 -0.29 -11.16
C TYR A 18 -4.64 -0.16 -11.67
N PRO A 19 -4.42 0.33 -12.91
CA PRO A 19 -3.11 0.33 -13.55
C PRO A 19 -2.01 1.00 -12.70
N PHE A 20 -2.33 2.10 -12.01
CA PHE A 20 -1.36 2.82 -11.18
C PHE A 20 -0.98 2.08 -9.88
N VAL A 21 -1.96 1.43 -9.24
CA VAL A 21 -1.71 0.66 -8.01
C VAL A 21 -0.96 -0.62 -8.37
N ASP A 22 -1.40 -1.29 -9.43
CA ASP A 22 -0.82 -2.53 -9.93
C ASP A 22 0.62 -2.33 -10.42
N ALA A 23 0.89 -1.25 -11.17
CA ALA A 23 2.24 -0.88 -11.58
C ALA A 23 3.14 -0.61 -10.37
N GLY A 24 2.65 0.12 -9.36
CA GLY A 24 3.39 0.39 -8.13
C GLY A 24 3.78 -0.88 -7.37
N MET A 25 2.80 -1.76 -7.14
CA MET A 25 3.03 -3.02 -6.43
C MET A 25 3.99 -3.94 -7.18
N LYS A 26 3.88 -4.00 -8.52
CA LYS A 26 4.80 -4.75 -9.38
C LYS A 26 6.20 -4.16 -9.37
N GLU A 27 6.33 -2.84 -9.49
CA GLU A 27 7.62 -2.14 -9.44
C GLU A 27 8.33 -2.42 -8.11
N MET A 28 7.64 -2.33 -6.99
CA MET A 28 8.19 -2.66 -5.68
C MET A 28 8.59 -4.14 -5.56
N ASN A 29 7.75 -5.06 -6.03
CA ASN A 29 8.06 -6.49 -5.96
C ASN A 29 9.28 -6.86 -6.83
N LEU A 30 9.53 -6.12 -7.92
CA LEU A 30 10.65 -6.36 -8.83
C LEU A 30 11.94 -5.65 -8.38
N THR A 31 11.84 -4.40 -7.95
CA THR A 31 13.00 -3.52 -7.70
C THR A 31 13.31 -3.33 -6.22
N GLY A 32 12.36 -3.63 -5.33
CA GLY A 32 12.47 -3.32 -3.90
C GLY A 32 12.31 -1.84 -3.57
N PHE A 33 11.98 -1.00 -4.56
CA PHE A 33 11.72 0.43 -4.39
C PHE A 33 10.29 0.78 -4.76
N MET A 34 9.72 1.73 -4.04
CA MET A 34 8.42 2.31 -4.40
C MET A 34 8.51 3.82 -4.35
N HIS A 35 8.01 4.48 -5.40
CA HIS A 35 7.97 5.93 -5.45
C HIS A 35 7.02 6.49 -4.38
N ASN A 36 7.40 7.58 -3.70
CA ASN A 36 6.66 8.14 -2.57
C ASN A 36 5.20 8.47 -2.90
N ARG A 37 4.94 9.02 -4.09
CA ARG A 37 3.56 9.31 -4.54
C ARG A 37 2.72 8.03 -4.70
N VAL A 38 3.34 6.96 -5.16
CA VAL A 38 2.69 5.67 -5.37
C VAL A 38 2.41 5.01 -4.03
N ARG A 39 3.33 5.09 -3.05
CA ARG A 39 3.09 4.62 -1.67
C ARG A 39 1.82 5.24 -1.07
N MET A 40 1.65 6.56 -1.21
CA MET A 40 0.44 7.25 -0.74
C MET A 40 -0.83 6.75 -1.43
N LEU A 41 -0.78 6.56 -2.76
CA LEU A 41 -1.91 6.06 -3.54
C LEU A 41 -2.30 4.64 -3.12
N VAL A 42 -1.31 3.74 -3.06
CA VAL A 42 -1.48 2.33 -2.78
C VAL A 42 -1.94 2.09 -1.33
N GLY A 43 -1.41 2.84 -0.36
CA GLY A 43 -1.89 2.77 1.03
C GLY A 43 -3.28 3.38 1.22
N SER A 44 -3.59 4.51 0.55
CA SER A 44 -4.94 5.07 0.57
C SER A 44 -5.97 4.12 -0.03
N PHE A 45 -5.57 3.38 -1.08
CA PHE A 45 -6.39 2.34 -1.69
C PHE A 45 -6.65 1.19 -0.72
N LEU A 46 -5.65 0.76 0.04
CA LEU A 46 -5.79 -0.27 1.06
C LEU A 46 -6.84 0.08 2.12
N CYS A 47 -6.77 1.30 2.67
CA CYS A 47 -7.71 1.74 3.70
C CYS A 47 -9.10 2.08 3.15
N LYS A 48 -9.20 2.71 1.97
CA LYS A 48 -10.48 3.23 1.44
C LYS A 48 -11.23 2.24 0.54
N HIS A 49 -10.52 1.48 -0.30
CA HIS A 49 -11.14 0.54 -1.24
C HIS A 49 -11.23 -0.86 -0.65
N LEU A 50 -10.15 -1.32 -0.02
CA LEU A 50 -10.09 -2.68 0.51
C LEU A 50 -10.62 -2.75 1.95
N LEU A 51 -10.69 -1.60 2.66
CA LEU A 51 -11.07 -1.49 4.08
C LEU A 51 -10.22 -2.42 4.96
N ILE A 52 -8.96 -2.62 4.57
CA ILE A 52 -7.97 -3.41 5.29
C ILE A 52 -7.18 -2.47 6.20
N ASP A 53 -6.78 -2.99 7.36
CA ASP A 53 -5.97 -2.26 8.32
C ASP A 53 -4.60 -1.88 7.71
N TRP A 54 -4.26 -0.59 7.82
CA TRP A 54 -3.01 -0.03 7.30
C TRP A 54 -1.77 -0.73 7.88
N ARG A 55 -1.86 -1.28 9.09
CA ARG A 55 -0.76 -2.01 9.75
C ARG A 55 -0.32 -3.24 8.98
N LEU A 56 -1.25 -3.91 8.29
CA LEU A 56 -0.94 -5.08 7.46
C LEU A 56 -0.21 -4.67 6.17
N GLY A 57 -0.67 -3.58 5.55
CA GLY A 57 0.02 -2.99 4.40
C GLY A 57 1.43 -2.55 4.80
N GLU A 58 1.57 -1.89 5.95
CA GLU A 58 2.84 -1.42 6.50
C GLU A 58 3.82 -2.57 6.71
N ALA A 59 3.38 -3.65 7.36
CA ALA A 59 4.20 -4.84 7.56
C ALA A 59 4.64 -5.49 6.23
N TYR A 60 3.81 -5.43 5.19
CA TYR A 60 4.18 -5.91 3.85
C TYR A 60 5.23 -5.00 3.19
N PHE A 61 5.06 -3.68 3.30
CA PHE A 61 6.04 -2.72 2.82
C PHE A 61 7.38 -2.89 3.54
N ALA A 62 7.40 -3.00 4.86
CA ALA A 62 8.62 -3.22 5.65
C ALA A 62 9.36 -4.52 5.28
N GLN A 63 8.65 -5.54 4.81
CA GLN A 63 9.27 -6.79 4.35
C GLN A 63 9.83 -6.70 2.92
N LYS A 64 9.23 -5.89 2.05
CA LYS A 64 9.58 -5.80 0.62
C LYS A 64 10.51 -4.65 0.28
N LEU A 65 10.46 -3.57 1.06
CA LEU A 65 11.30 -2.41 0.85
C LEU A 65 12.60 -2.51 1.64
N LEU A 66 13.71 -2.49 0.91
CA LEU A 66 15.06 -2.39 1.46
C LEU A 66 15.32 -1.00 2.06
N ASP A 67 14.58 0.01 1.62
CA ASP A 67 14.75 1.43 1.98
C ASP A 67 13.50 1.95 2.71
N TYR A 68 13.25 1.39 3.90
CA TYR A 68 12.07 1.70 4.71
C TYR A 68 12.24 3.03 5.45
N GLU A 69 12.16 4.14 4.72
CA GLU A 69 11.91 5.46 5.32
C GLU A 69 10.45 5.49 5.81
N MET A 70 10.25 5.29 7.11
CA MET A 70 8.95 5.27 7.82
C MET A 70 8.01 6.46 7.56
N ALA A 71 8.50 7.54 6.95
CA ALA A 71 7.84 8.83 6.93
C ALA A 71 6.54 8.89 6.09
N VAL A 72 6.44 8.12 5.01
CA VAL A 72 5.32 8.29 4.05
C VAL A 72 4.06 7.50 4.42
N MET A 73 4.21 6.34 5.08
CA MET A 73 3.07 5.47 5.42
C MET A 73 2.22 6.05 6.57
N LEU A 74 2.85 6.76 7.51
CA LEU A 74 2.18 7.39 8.66
C LEU A 74 1.11 8.42 8.24
N VAL A 75 1.30 9.09 7.09
CA VAL A 75 0.35 10.10 6.55
C VAL A 75 -0.99 9.47 6.15
N ILE A 76 -1.02 8.17 5.90
CA ILE A 76 -2.23 7.46 5.47
C ILE A 76 -3.05 6.96 6.68
N GLY A 77 -2.39 6.77 7.83
CA GLY A 77 -3.02 6.32 9.09
C GLY A 77 -3.68 7.45 9.90
N ASN A 78 -3.19 8.70 9.76
CA ASN A 78 -3.80 9.86 10.40
C ASN A 78 -4.79 10.55 9.46
N GLY A 79 -6.03 10.05 9.44
CA GLY A 79 -7.17 10.66 8.75
C GLY A 79 -7.61 12.03 9.30
N SER A 80 -6.70 12.87 9.78
CA SER A 80 -7.03 14.10 10.51
C SER A 80 -6.24 15.37 10.15
N GLN A 81 -5.26 15.37 9.25
CA GLN A 81 -4.55 16.64 8.91
C GLN A 81 -4.19 16.78 7.43
N VAL A 82 -5.20 17.07 6.60
CA VAL A 82 -4.99 17.82 5.33
C VAL A 82 -6.22 18.67 4.92
N TRP A 83 -7.12 18.96 5.87
CA TRP A 83 -8.10 20.03 5.70
C TRP A 83 -7.94 21.01 6.86
N GLY A 84 -7.26 22.12 6.56
CA GLY A 84 -7.05 23.30 7.39
C GLY A 84 -6.49 24.39 6.49
#